data_AF-A0A6G0UMS6-F1
#
_entry.id   AF-A0A6G0UMS6-F1
#
_cell.length_a   1.000
_cell.length_b   1.000
_cell.length_c   1.000
_cell.angle_alpha   90.00
_cell.angle_beta   90.00
_cell.angle_gamma   90.00
#
_symmetry.space_group_name_H-M   'P 1'
#
loop_
_entity.id
_entity.type
_entity.pdbx_description
1 polymer ?
#
loop_
_entity_poly.entity_id
_entity_poly.type
_entity_poly.pdbx_seq_one_letter_code
_entity_poly.pdbx_strand_id
1 'polypeptide(L)'
;MSNEIIQGCSICITALFSSPIGTLPCGHVFHFQCIHNWLSNPDAEKDKSCPSCRKRAKVYDVIRLFGLLENGESEETSVTTTTESKEFEELAILRTENLTLKRDIKALTEAPSEIESLKLHNEELQLEVDRLQAQLRVKNQELIDCRMTVAEFTLLLPRLEEQLMDKEGDKIRAGNTPDSIASGFKTDLMGTLTFSQYSDIIAKGLACNSALGNITVFDLLDNLGTVLYNNLLAFIGQMCDVYNIYKTKGMTDAACDARGYGKVNEFITYKRLNTIFCRFRSYYTNTQWAGIYKNFKTIFVFDNYPCCVPSGSG
;
A
#
# COMPACT_ATOMS: atom_id res chain seq x y z
N MET A 1 -20.31 41.96 0.58
CA MET A 1 -20.66 43.23 1.27
C MET A 1 -22.10 43.56 0.91
N SER A 2 -23.04 43.03 1.67
CA SER A 2 -24.47 43.37 1.54
C SER A 2 -24.73 44.58 2.42
N ASN A 3 -24.82 45.74 1.79
CA ASN A 3 -25.22 47.00 2.41
C ASN A 3 -26.69 46.89 2.81
N GLU A 4 -26.97 46.62 4.08
CA GLU A 4 -28.31 46.83 4.64
C GLU A 4 -28.55 48.33 4.69
N ILE A 5 -29.31 48.84 3.71
CA ILE A 5 -29.75 50.24 3.71
C ILE A 5 -30.85 50.36 4.76
N ILE A 6 -30.47 50.67 6.00
CA ILE A 6 -31.40 51.12 7.04
C ILE A 6 -31.91 52.51 6.62
N GLN A 7 -33.10 52.57 6.02
CA GLN A 7 -33.76 53.83 5.64
C GLN A 7 -34.21 54.57 6.91
N GLY A 8 -33.54 55.68 7.24
CA GLY A 8 -33.90 56.58 8.35
C GLY A 8 -34.76 57.76 7.90
N CYS A 9 -35.51 58.37 8.82
CA CYS A 9 -36.22 59.61 8.56
C CYS A 9 -35.20 60.76 8.42
N SER A 10 -35.13 61.42 7.27
CA SER A 10 -34.16 62.51 7.06
C SER A 10 -34.49 63.83 7.78
N ILE A 11 -35.64 63.92 8.47
CA ILE A 11 -36.02 65.10 9.27
C ILE A 11 -35.44 65.00 10.68
N CYS A 12 -35.61 63.85 11.35
CA CYS A 12 -35.12 63.64 12.72
C CYS A 12 -33.90 62.71 12.82
N ILE A 13 -33.43 62.18 11.68
CA ILE A 13 -32.26 61.30 11.54
C ILE A 13 -32.38 60.02 12.41
N THR A 14 -33.61 59.54 12.60
CA THR A 14 -33.91 58.33 13.39
C THR A 14 -34.50 57.23 12.50
N ALA A 15 -34.36 55.95 12.90
CA ALA A 15 -34.90 54.81 12.16
C ALA A 15 -36.42 54.98 11.91
N LEU A 16 -36.87 54.71 10.67
CA LEU A 16 -38.28 54.90 10.30
C LEU A 16 -39.25 54.03 11.12
N PHE A 17 -38.79 52.87 11.59
CA PHE A 17 -39.59 51.88 12.32
C PHE A 17 -39.95 52.27 13.77
N SER A 18 -39.48 53.40 14.29
CA SER A 18 -39.72 53.81 15.68
C SER A 18 -41.05 54.55 15.90
N SER A 19 -41.78 54.91 14.85
CA SER A 19 -43.02 55.72 14.94
C SER A 19 -43.83 55.59 13.64
N PRO A 20 -45.13 55.96 13.62
CA PRO A 20 -45.96 55.90 12.42
C PRO A 20 -45.30 56.61 11.23
N ILE A 21 -45.38 55.99 10.06
CA ILE A 21 -44.68 56.43 8.85
C ILE A 21 -45.66 57.11 7.89
N GLY A 22 -45.21 58.17 7.22
CA GLY A 22 -45.92 58.84 6.13
C GLY A 22 -45.06 58.92 4.87
N THR A 23 -45.71 58.85 3.71
CA THR A 23 -45.07 59.07 2.41
C THR A 23 -45.70 60.26 1.69
N LEU A 24 -44.89 60.93 0.88
CA LEU A 24 -45.37 61.96 -0.05
C LEU A 24 -45.60 61.37 -1.44
N PRO A 25 -46.37 62.04 -2.33
CA PRO A 25 -46.60 61.55 -3.70
C PRO A 25 -45.31 61.37 -4.53
N CYS A 26 -44.22 62.01 -4.10
CA CYS A 26 -42.90 61.82 -4.67
C CYS A 26 -42.21 60.48 -4.30
N GLY A 27 -42.80 59.68 -3.39
CA GLY A 27 -42.29 58.39 -2.94
C GLY A 27 -41.33 58.43 -1.74
N HIS A 28 -40.95 59.61 -1.25
CA HIS A 28 -40.07 59.72 -0.06
C HIS A 28 -40.84 59.54 1.24
N VAL A 29 -40.19 58.85 2.18
CA VAL A 29 -40.78 58.32 3.40
C VAL A 29 -40.17 58.99 4.64
N PHE A 30 -41.01 59.36 5.61
CA PHE A 30 -40.64 60.04 6.85
C PHE A 30 -41.52 59.54 8.00
N HIS A 31 -41.19 59.84 9.26
CA HIS A 31 -42.21 59.72 10.30
C HIS A 31 -43.36 60.67 10.00
N PHE A 32 -44.60 60.18 10.17
CA PHE A 32 -45.82 60.90 9.87
C PHE A 32 -45.85 62.26 10.56
N GLN A 33 -45.52 62.31 11.87
CA GLN A 33 -45.48 63.56 12.61
C GLN A 33 -44.38 64.51 12.13
N CYS A 34 -43.21 63.99 11.76
CA CYS A 34 -42.09 64.81 11.30
C CYS A 34 -42.46 65.54 10.00
N ILE A 35 -43.00 64.83 9.01
CA ILE A 35 -43.37 65.46 7.74
C ILE A 35 -44.63 66.33 7.87
N HIS A 36 -45.57 65.96 8.74
CA HIS A 36 -46.74 66.78 9.03
C HIS A 36 -46.34 68.13 9.63
N ASN A 37 -45.43 68.14 10.62
CA ASN A 37 -44.92 69.37 11.24
C ASN A 37 -44.14 70.21 10.23
N TRP A 38 -43.29 69.58 9.41
CA TRP A 38 -42.51 70.27 8.37
C TRP A 38 -43.41 71.05 7.40
N LEU A 39 -44.51 70.45 6.94
CA LEU A 39 -45.44 71.07 5.98
C LEU A 39 -46.46 72.02 6.63
N SER A 40 -46.63 71.93 7.96
CA SER A 40 -47.56 72.77 8.74
C SER A 40 -46.90 74.00 9.35
N ASN A 41 -45.57 74.14 9.29
CA ASN A 41 -44.87 75.28 9.88
C ASN A 41 -45.25 76.60 9.15
N PRO A 42 -45.87 77.58 9.85
CA PRO A 42 -46.25 78.87 9.26
C PRO A 42 -45.07 79.69 8.75
N ASP A 43 -43.89 79.54 9.36
CA ASP A 43 -42.68 80.30 9.01
C ASP A 43 -42.04 79.80 7.71
N ALA A 44 -42.52 78.68 7.15
CA ALA A 44 -42.04 78.06 5.92
C ALA A 44 -42.94 78.37 4.70
N GLU A 45 -43.66 79.51 4.73
CA GLU A 45 -44.72 79.87 3.78
C GLU A 45 -44.30 79.89 2.30
N LYS A 46 -42.98 79.99 2.01
CA LYS A 46 -42.50 80.11 0.63
C LYS A 46 -42.15 78.81 -0.08
N ASP A 47 -41.96 77.67 0.62
CA ASP A 47 -41.56 76.43 -0.06
C ASP A 47 -42.02 75.16 0.67
N LYS A 48 -43.35 74.93 0.71
CA LYS A 48 -43.93 73.63 1.12
C LYS A 48 -43.53 72.53 0.14
N SER A 49 -42.43 71.85 0.47
CA SER A 49 -41.78 70.89 -0.41
C SER A 49 -41.19 69.72 0.37
N CYS A 50 -41.04 68.58 -0.32
CA CYS A 50 -40.41 67.39 0.22
C CYS A 50 -38.97 67.68 0.67
N PRO A 51 -38.58 67.36 1.92
CA PRO A 51 -37.20 67.56 2.40
C PRO A 51 -36.14 66.86 1.55
N SER A 52 -36.48 65.71 0.95
CA SER A 52 -35.51 64.89 0.22
C SER A 52 -35.33 65.29 -1.25
N CYS A 53 -36.38 65.79 -1.92
CA CYS A 53 -36.32 66.08 -3.36
C CYS A 53 -36.90 67.43 -3.78
N ARG A 54 -37.39 68.23 -2.83
CA ARG A 54 -37.95 69.58 -3.03
C ARG A 54 -39.14 69.67 -3.98
N LYS A 55 -39.75 68.53 -4.38
CA LYS A 55 -41.05 68.54 -5.05
C LYS A 55 -42.10 69.13 -4.11
N ARG A 56 -42.97 70.01 -4.62
CA ARG A 56 -44.02 70.64 -3.81
C ARG A 56 -44.94 69.59 -3.22
N ALA A 57 -45.30 69.77 -1.96
CA ALA A 57 -46.22 68.92 -1.22
C ALA A 57 -46.93 69.77 -0.16
N LYS A 58 -48.18 69.44 0.14
CA LYS A 58 -48.99 70.05 1.18
C LYS A 58 -49.32 69.02 2.26
N VAL A 59 -49.78 69.48 3.40
CA VAL A 59 -50.10 68.62 4.57
C VAL A 59 -51.07 67.50 4.20
N TYR A 60 -52.08 67.79 3.38
CA TYR A 60 -53.05 66.80 2.91
C TYR A 60 -52.51 65.84 1.84
N ASP A 61 -51.32 66.08 1.29
CA ASP A 61 -50.65 65.15 0.37
C ASP A 61 -49.90 64.03 1.13
N VAL A 62 -49.81 64.12 2.46
CA VAL A 62 -49.15 63.11 3.29
C VAL A 62 -50.06 61.88 3.40
N ILE A 63 -49.63 60.77 2.81
CA ILE A 63 -50.32 59.48 2.91
C ILE A 63 -49.71 58.71 4.08
N ARG A 64 -50.53 58.44 5.10
CA ARG A 64 -50.13 57.58 6.22
C ARG A 64 -50.04 56.13 5.73
N LEU A 65 -48.89 55.49 5.94
CA LEU A 65 -48.70 54.08 5.63
C LEU A 65 -49.09 53.26 6.87
N PHE A 66 -50.19 52.51 6.75
CA PHE A 66 -50.65 51.56 7.77
C PHE A 66 -50.10 50.17 7.46
N GLY A 67 -49.73 49.38 8.47
CA GLY A 67 -49.32 47.97 8.30
C GLY A 67 -47.82 47.68 8.18
N LEU A 68 -46.93 48.62 8.52
CA LEU A 68 -45.47 48.41 8.53
C LEU A 68 -44.90 48.51 9.96
N LEU A 69 -45.48 47.76 10.90
CA LEU A 69 -45.17 47.61 12.35
C LEU A 69 -46.15 48.35 13.27
N GLU A 70 -47.15 47.61 13.76
CA GLU A 70 -47.87 47.94 14.99
C GLU A 70 -47.30 47.06 16.11
N ASN A 71 -46.32 47.58 16.84
CA ASN A 71 -46.01 47.10 18.19
C ASN A 71 -46.25 48.27 19.12
N GLY A 72 -47.38 48.25 19.83
CA GLY A 72 -47.76 49.28 20.79
C GLY A 72 -49.25 49.23 21.09
N GLU A 73 -49.58 48.44 22.11
CA GLU A 73 -50.92 48.29 22.68
C GLU A 73 -51.55 49.65 23.06
N SER A 74 -52.78 49.87 22.62
CA SER A 74 -53.85 50.44 23.44
C SER A 74 -55.18 50.28 22.72
N GLU A 75 -56.12 49.68 23.45
CA GLU A 75 -57.48 49.30 23.07
C GLU A 75 -58.28 50.43 22.41
N GLU A 76 -59.01 50.11 21.34
CA GLU A 76 -60.47 49.99 21.34
C GLU A 76 -60.95 49.92 19.89
N THR A 77 -61.73 48.88 19.58
CA THR A 77 -62.91 48.84 18.68
C THR A 77 -62.93 47.51 17.92
N SER A 78 -63.67 46.54 18.49
CA SER A 78 -64.63 45.67 17.80
C SER A 78 -64.34 45.35 16.32
N VAL A 79 -63.99 44.09 16.02
CA VAL A 79 -64.60 43.19 14.99
C VAL A 79 -63.63 42.04 14.62
N THR A 80 -64.04 40.80 14.94
CA THR A 80 -63.63 39.46 14.41
C THR A 80 -62.22 39.23 13.84
N THR A 81 -61.31 38.50 14.54
CA THR A 81 -60.13 37.80 13.93
C THR A 81 -59.40 36.81 14.88
N THR A 82 -60.10 36.03 15.71
CA THR A 82 -59.44 35.00 16.56
C THR A 82 -59.18 33.65 15.87
N THR A 83 -59.78 33.43 14.70
CA THR A 83 -59.73 32.15 13.98
C THR A 83 -58.62 32.12 12.93
N GLU A 84 -58.48 33.18 12.14
CA GLU A 84 -57.52 33.29 11.04
C GLU A 84 -56.05 33.32 11.52
N SER A 85 -55.79 33.87 12.70
CA SER A 85 -54.46 33.90 13.33
C SER A 85 -53.98 32.53 13.81
N LYS A 86 -54.89 31.65 14.24
CA LYS A 86 -54.58 30.26 14.61
C LYS A 86 -54.37 29.38 13.38
N GLU A 87 -55.19 29.57 12.35
CA GLU A 87 -55.08 28.86 11.08
C GLU A 87 -53.77 29.19 10.35
N PHE A 88 -53.30 30.44 10.42
CA PHE A 88 -52.04 30.85 9.79
C PHE A 88 -50.81 30.23 10.46
N GLU A 89 -50.82 30.13 11.80
CA GLU A 89 -49.76 29.46 12.58
C GLU A 89 -49.74 27.95 12.31
N GLU A 90 -50.91 27.32 12.28
CA GLU A 90 -51.05 25.90 11.98
C GLU A 90 -50.60 25.57 10.55
N LEU A 91 -50.90 26.44 9.58
CA LEU A 91 -50.42 26.31 8.21
C LEU A 91 -48.89 26.44 8.10
N ALA A 92 -48.27 27.30 8.92
CA ALA A 92 -46.82 27.47 8.95
C ALA A 92 -46.11 26.24 9.53
N ILE A 93 -46.67 25.65 10.60
CA ILE A 93 -46.20 24.38 11.18
C ILE A 93 -46.32 23.25 10.17
N LEU A 94 -47.51 23.08 9.57
CA LEU A 94 -47.78 22.05 8.55
C LEU A 94 -46.87 22.18 7.32
N ARG A 95 -46.53 23.40 6.91
CA ARG A 95 -45.62 23.66 5.80
C ARG A 95 -44.19 23.26 6.15
N THR A 96 -43.78 23.53 7.39
CA THR A 96 -42.45 23.16 7.88
C THR A 96 -42.34 21.64 7.97
N GLU A 97 -43.32 20.96 8.58
CA GLU A 97 -43.38 19.50 8.62
C GLU A 97 -43.39 18.87 7.22
N ASN A 98 -44.12 19.44 6.26
CA ASN A 98 -44.08 18.98 4.87
C ASN A 98 -42.69 19.08 4.23
N LEU A 99 -41.93 20.13 4.55
CA LEU A 99 -40.57 20.29 4.05
C LEU A 99 -39.62 19.26 4.69
N THR A 100 -39.78 18.98 5.98
CA THR A 100 -39.01 17.96 6.70
C THR A 100 -39.32 16.56 6.16
N LEU A 101 -40.61 16.22 6.06
CA LEU A 101 -41.07 14.93 5.52
C LEU A 101 -40.62 14.73 4.07
N LYS A 102 -40.62 15.78 3.24
CA LYS A 102 -40.07 15.69 1.87
C LYS A 102 -38.56 15.41 1.85
N ARG A 103 -37.81 15.97 2.79
CA ARG A 103 -36.38 15.64 2.97
C ARG A 103 -36.19 14.20 3.42
N ASP A 104 -36.97 13.75 4.39
CA ASP A 104 -36.87 12.39 4.94
C ASP A 104 -37.26 11.35 3.90
N ILE A 105 -38.33 11.58 3.13
CA ILE A 105 -38.72 10.73 2.00
C ILE A 105 -37.58 10.65 0.99
N LYS A 106 -36.95 11.78 0.64
CA LYS A 106 -35.83 11.79 -0.30
C LYS A 106 -34.66 10.95 0.22
N ALA A 107 -34.27 11.13 1.49
CA ALA A 107 -33.20 10.36 2.12
C ALA A 107 -33.53 8.85 2.16
N LEU A 108 -34.78 8.50 2.50
CA LEU A 108 -35.27 7.12 2.51
C LEU A 108 -35.35 6.48 1.12
N THR A 109 -35.54 7.28 0.06
CA THR A 109 -35.53 6.78 -1.32
C THR A 109 -34.13 6.61 -1.90
N GLU A 110 -33.14 7.38 -1.42
CA GLU A 110 -31.75 7.30 -1.89
C GLU A 110 -30.93 6.25 -1.11
N ALA A 111 -31.21 6.02 0.18
CA ALA A 111 -30.50 5.03 0.99
C ALA A 111 -30.51 3.57 0.42
N PRO A 112 -31.62 3.06 -0.17
CA PRO A 112 -31.64 1.70 -0.71
C PRO A 112 -30.69 1.46 -1.89
N SER A 113 -30.50 2.45 -2.77
CA SER A 113 -29.60 2.31 -3.92
C SER A 113 -28.13 2.34 -3.50
N GLU A 114 -27.80 3.14 -2.48
CA GLU A 114 -26.46 3.16 -1.88
C GLU A 114 -26.15 1.82 -1.17
N ILE A 115 -27.13 1.27 -0.44
CA ILE A 115 -27.02 -0.06 0.20
C ILE A 115 -26.78 -1.15 -0.86
N GLU A 116 -27.48 -1.09 -2.00
CA GLU A 116 -27.31 -2.07 -3.08
C GLU A 116 -25.92 -1.98 -3.73
N SER A 117 -25.42 -0.76 -3.97
CA SER A 117 -24.06 -0.55 -4.47
C SER A 117 -22.99 -1.08 -3.50
N LEU A 118 -23.16 -0.84 -2.19
CA LEU A 118 -22.23 -1.33 -1.17
C LEU A 118 -22.27 -2.86 -1.03
N LYS A 119 -23.43 -3.50 -1.23
CA LYS A 119 -23.55 -4.96 -1.25
C LYS A 119 -22.77 -5.57 -2.41
N LEU A 120 -22.93 -5.03 -3.62
CA LEU A 120 -22.18 -5.44 -4.80
C LEU A 120 -20.66 -5.33 -4.56
N HIS A 121 -20.20 -4.20 -4.01
CA HIS A 121 -18.78 -4.02 -3.73
C HIS A 121 -18.25 -4.99 -2.65
N ASN A 122 -19.06 -5.30 -1.63
CA ASN A 122 -18.69 -6.31 -0.63
C ASN A 122 -18.60 -7.71 -1.22
N GLU A 123 -19.46 -8.07 -2.17
CA GLU A 123 -19.37 -9.35 -2.89
C GLU A 123 -18.09 -9.43 -3.74
N GLU A 124 -17.73 -8.35 -4.44
CA GLU A 124 -16.46 -8.26 -5.18
C GLU A 124 -15.24 -8.42 -4.26
N LEU A 125 -15.24 -7.72 -3.12
CA LEU A 125 -14.17 -7.84 -2.13
C LEU A 125 -14.08 -9.26 -1.56
N GLN A 126 -15.22 -9.91 -1.32
CA GLN A 126 -15.26 -11.28 -0.83
C GLN A 126 -14.64 -12.26 -1.84
N LEU A 127 -14.93 -12.08 -3.14
CA LEU A 127 -14.33 -12.87 -4.21
C LEU A 127 -12.81 -12.68 -4.27
N GLU A 128 -12.31 -11.46 -4.09
CA GLU A 128 -10.86 -11.20 -4.09
C GLU A 128 -10.17 -11.78 -2.85
N VAL A 129 -10.82 -11.73 -1.68
CA VAL A 129 -10.33 -12.41 -0.47
C VAL A 129 -10.22 -13.91 -0.70
N ASP A 130 -11.24 -14.54 -1.28
CA ASP A 130 -11.24 -15.98 -1.55
C ASP A 130 -10.12 -16.36 -2.55
N ARG A 131 -9.92 -15.53 -3.59
CA ARG A 131 -8.82 -15.69 -4.55
C ARG A 131 -7.45 -15.62 -3.86
N LEU A 132 -7.22 -14.60 -3.03
CA LEU A 132 -5.96 -14.43 -2.31
C LEU A 132 -5.72 -15.56 -1.31
N GLN A 133 -6.76 -16.04 -0.62
CA GLN A 133 -6.66 -17.20 0.25
C GLN A 133 -6.29 -18.48 -0.51
N ALA A 134 -6.85 -18.70 -1.69
CA ALA A 134 -6.47 -19.83 -2.54
C ALA A 134 -5.00 -19.76 -2.97
N GLN A 135 -4.52 -18.58 -3.38
CA GLN A 135 -3.11 -18.37 -3.69
C GLN A 135 -2.20 -18.62 -2.48
N LEU A 136 -2.59 -18.15 -1.30
CA LEU A 136 -1.84 -18.36 -0.06
C LEU A 136 -1.74 -19.85 0.31
N ARG A 137 -2.82 -20.63 0.12
CA ARG A 137 -2.80 -22.09 0.34
C ARG A 137 -1.80 -22.79 -0.57
N VAL A 138 -1.80 -22.48 -1.86
CA VAL A 138 -0.82 -23.04 -2.82
C VAL A 138 0.60 -22.70 -2.40
N LYS A 139 0.87 -21.43 -2.08
CA LYS A 139 2.21 -20.98 -1.63
C LYS A 139 2.66 -21.64 -0.34
N ASN A 140 1.76 -21.83 0.62
CA ASN A 140 2.07 -22.54 1.86
C ASN A 140 2.37 -24.02 1.62
N GLN A 141 1.69 -24.68 0.69
CA GLN A 141 2.02 -26.05 0.31
C GLN A 141 3.41 -26.14 -0.34
N GLU A 142 3.71 -25.25 -1.30
CA GLU A 142 5.06 -25.15 -1.90
C GLU A 142 6.15 -24.94 -0.84
N LEU A 143 5.87 -24.14 0.20
CA LEU A 143 6.79 -23.91 1.31
C LEU A 143 6.99 -25.17 2.18
N ILE A 144 5.93 -25.92 2.46
CA ILE A 144 6.02 -27.17 3.23
C ILE A 144 6.85 -28.21 2.46
N ASP A 145 6.58 -28.38 1.16
CA ASP A 145 7.32 -29.31 0.30
C ASP A 145 8.82 -28.93 0.22
N CYS A 146 9.09 -27.62 0.14
CA CYS A 146 10.45 -27.08 0.18
C CYS A 146 11.13 -27.38 1.53
N ARG A 147 10.45 -27.17 2.66
CA ARG A 147 11.00 -27.44 4.00
C ARG A 147 11.28 -28.93 4.24
N MET A 148 10.42 -29.82 3.74
CA MET A 148 10.67 -31.27 3.80
C MET A 148 11.92 -31.66 3.01
N THR A 149 12.07 -31.10 1.81
CA THR A 149 13.27 -31.29 0.98
C THR A 149 14.53 -30.77 1.70
N VAL A 150 14.45 -29.58 2.29
CA VAL A 150 15.57 -28.99 3.06
C VAL A 150 15.98 -29.90 4.21
N ALA A 151 15.02 -30.47 4.96
CA ALA A 151 15.30 -31.35 6.08
C ALA A 151 15.98 -32.66 5.66
N GLU A 152 15.53 -33.28 4.57
CA GLU A 152 16.16 -34.48 4.01
C GLU A 152 17.59 -34.21 3.54
N PHE A 153 17.82 -33.09 2.83
CA PHE A 153 19.15 -32.69 2.40
C PHE A 153 20.07 -32.30 3.57
N THR A 154 19.53 -31.71 4.63
CA THR A 154 20.30 -31.32 5.84
C THR A 154 20.82 -32.53 6.61
N LEU A 155 20.10 -33.66 6.60
CA LEU A 155 20.58 -34.92 7.19
C LEU A 155 21.53 -35.68 6.26
N LEU A 156 21.41 -35.47 4.96
CA LEU A 156 22.23 -36.17 3.95
C LEU A 156 23.62 -35.59 3.78
N LEU A 157 23.74 -34.27 3.79
CA LEU A 157 25.01 -33.57 3.57
C LEU A 157 26.11 -33.98 4.58
N PRO A 158 25.89 -33.99 5.90
CA PRO A 158 26.92 -34.36 6.87
C PRO A 158 27.40 -35.82 6.71
N ARG A 159 26.48 -36.73 6.39
CA ARG A 159 26.81 -38.15 6.20
C ARG A 159 27.57 -38.38 4.90
N LEU A 160 27.21 -37.66 3.84
CA LEU A 160 27.90 -37.68 2.56
C LEU A 160 29.29 -37.07 2.68
N GLU A 161 29.43 -35.97 3.44
CA GLU A 161 30.70 -35.34 3.77
C GLU A 161 31.63 -36.31 4.50
N GLU A 162 31.18 -36.97 5.57
CA GLU A 162 31.98 -37.94 6.32
C GLU A 162 32.44 -39.12 5.44
N GLN A 163 31.52 -39.71 4.66
CA GLN A 163 31.84 -40.84 3.78
C GLN A 163 32.82 -40.48 2.65
N LEU A 164 32.68 -39.30 2.07
CA LEU A 164 33.61 -38.83 1.04
C LEU A 164 34.97 -38.48 1.64
N MET A 165 34.97 -37.86 2.82
CA MET A 165 36.18 -37.52 3.56
C MET A 165 37.03 -38.75 3.87
N ASP A 166 36.40 -39.81 4.36
CA ASP A 166 37.09 -41.07 4.66
C ASP A 166 37.66 -41.69 3.38
N LYS A 167 36.86 -41.75 2.32
CA LYS A 167 37.24 -42.36 1.05
C LYS A 167 38.39 -41.63 0.35
N GLU A 168 38.35 -40.30 0.30
CA GLU A 168 39.44 -39.52 -0.27
C GLU A 168 40.67 -39.50 0.65
N GLY A 169 40.46 -39.49 1.97
CA GLY A 169 41.53 -39.62 2.97
C GLY A 169 42.30 -40.94 2.81
N ASP A 170 41.61 -42.06 2.62
CA ASP A 170 42.23 -43.37 2.34
C ASP A 170 43.13 -43.34 1.11
N LYS A 171 42.71 -42.66 0.05
CA LYS A 171 43.52 -42.52 -1.17
C LYS A 171 44.77 -41.67 -0.94
N ILE A 172 44.68 -40.62 -0.14
CA ILE A 172 45.85 -39.82 0.26
C ILE A 172 46.82 -40.71 1.04
N ARG A 173 46.32 -41.51 2.00
CA ARG A 173 47.14 -42.45 2.78
C ARG A 173 47.79 -43.53 1.91
N ALA A 174 47.09 -43.99 0.88
CA ALA A 174 47.60 -44.94 -0.12
C ALA A 174 48.64 -44.33 -1.07
N GLY A 175 48.88 -43.01 -1.01
CA GLY A 175 49.87 -42.32 -1.82
C GLY A 175 49.39 -41.98 -3.23
N ASN A 176 48.07 -41.95 -3.47
CA ASN A 176 47.54 -41.55 -4.76
C ASN A 176 47.86 -40.08 -5.07
N THR A 177 48.04 -39.76 -6.34
CA THR A 177 48.33 -38.39 -6.77
C THR A 177 47.09 -37.50 -6.60
N PRO A 178 47.28 -36.18 -6.32
CA PRO A 178 46.15 -35.24 -6.25
C PRO A 178 45.26 -35.27 -7.50
N ASP A 179 45.87 -35.46 -8.67
CA ASP A 179 45.16 -35.59 -9.94
C ASP A 179 44.26 -36.82 -10.00
N SER A 180 44.76 -38.00 -9.59
CA SER A 180 43.97 -39.23 -9.56
C SER A 180 42.81 -39.14 -8.57
N ILE A 181 43.01 -38.48 -7.43
CA ILE A 181 41.98 -38.27 -6.41
C ILE A 181 40.92 -37.29 -6.93
N ALA A 182 41.34 -36.12 -7.45
CA ALA A 182 40.44 -35.09 -7.95
C ALA A 182 39.62 -35.54 -9.17
N SER A 183 40.23 -36.29 -10.10
CA SER A 183 39.53 -36.83 -11.28
C SER A 183 38.55 -37.96 -10.92
N GLY A 184 38.89 -38.77 -9.90
CA GLY A 184 38.00 -39.80 -9.35
C GLY A 184 36.81 -39.25 -8.56
N PHE A 185 36.95 -38.07 -7.95
CA PHE A 185 35.98 -37.49 -7.03
C PHE A 185 34.55 -37.47 -7.56
N LYS A 186 34.32 -37.17 -8.86
CA LYS A 186 32.97 -37.21 -9.46
C LYS A 186 32.37 -38.62 -9.33
N THR A 187 33.11 -39.64 -9.72
CA THR A 187 32.69 -41.04 -9.62
C THR A 187 32.43 -41.45 -8.17
N ASP A 188 33.27 -40.99 -7.25
CA ASP A 188 33.13 -41.31 -5.84
C ASP A 188 31.93 -40.63 -5.20
N LEU A 189 31.72 -39.34 -5.48
CA LEU A 189 30.52 -38.59 -5.10
C LEU A 189 29.26 -39.28 -5.59
N MET A 190 29.21 -39.66 -6.87
CA MET A 190 28.04 -40.33 -7.44
C MET A 190 27.83 -41.73 -6.85
N GLY A 191 28.91 -42.45 -6.53
CA GLY A 191 28.86 -43.77 -5.90
C GLY A 191 28.40 -43.77 -4.44
N THR A 192 28.50 -42.63 -3.75
CA THR A 192 28.02 -42.48 -2.36
C THR A 192 26.52 -42.18 -2.29
N LEU A 193 25.89 -41.79 -3.39
CA LEU A 193 24.45 -41.52 -3.46
C LEU A 193 23.64 -42.82 -3.56
N THR A 194 22.50 -42.89 -2.87
CA THR A 194 21.52 -43.96 -3.05
C THR A 194 20.78 -43.82 -4.38
N PHE A 195 20.18 -44.91 -4.86
CA PHE A 195 19.37 -44.89 -6.09
C PHE A 195 18.24 -43.84 -6.04
N SER A 196 17.57 -43.68 -4.89
CA SER A 196 16.52 -42.66 -4.73
C SER A 196 17.09 -41.24 -4.87
N GLN A 197 18.19 -40.94 -4.18
CA GLN A 197 18.84 -39.62 -4.25
C GLN A 197 19.33 -39.29 -5.65
N TYR A 198 19.90 -40.28 -6.34
CA TYR A 198 20.31 -40.15 -7.73
C TYR A 198 19.11 -39.84 -8.64
N SER A 199 17.99 -40.54 -8.43
CA SER A 199 16.74 -40.30 -9.16
C SER A 199 16.17 -38.90 -8.91
N ASP A 200 16.19 -38.43 -7.66
CA ASP A 200 15.71 -37.10 -7.27
C ASP A 200 16.57 -35.98 -7.88
N ILE A 201 17.90 -36.14 -7.86
CA ILE A 201 18.84 -35.20 -8.48
C ILE A 201 18.58 -35.13 -9.99
N ILE A 202 18.36 -36.28 -10.65
CA ILE A 202 18.02 -36.31 -12.08
C ILE A 202 16.67 -35.64 -12.35
N ALA A 203 15.64 -35.96 -11.57
CA ALA A 203 14.30 -35.39 -11.75
C ALA A 203 14.33 -33.86 -11.63
N LYS A 204 15.03 -33.34 -10.63
CA LYS A 204 15.22 -31.89 -10.44
C LYS A 204 16.16 -31.27 -11.49
N GLY A 205 17.19 -32.01 -11.92
CA GLY A 205 18.07 -31.62 -13.01
C GLY A 205 17.34 -31.53 -14.36
N LEU A 206 16.35 -32.39 -14.59
CA LEU A 206 15.50 -32.36 -15.78
C LEU A 206 14.65 -31.08 -15.83
N ALA A 207 14.21 -30.56 -14.68
CA ALA A 207 13.55 -29.26 -14.60
C ALA A 207 14.46 -28.11 -15.05
N CYS A 208 15.79 -28.26 -14.93
CA CYS A 208 16.76 -27.29 -15.45
C CYS A 208 16.82 -27.30 -16.98
N ASN A 209 16.52 -28.40 -17.68
CA ASN A 209 16.59 -28.45 -19.16
C ASN A 209 15.68 -27.42 -19.84
N SER A 210 14.51 -27.15 -19.27
CA SER A 210 13.61 -26.12 -19.79
C SER A 210 14.18 -24.70 -19.69
N ALA A 211 15.11 -24.47 -18.76
CA ALA A 211 15.81 -23.20 -18.55
C ALA A 211 17.13 -23.07 -19.32
N LEU A 212 17.68 -24.19 -19.82
CA LEU A 212 19.01 -24.26 -20.42
C LEU A 212 19.05 -23.91 -21.91
N GLY A 213 17.90 -23.88 -22.59
CA GLY A 213 17.83 -23.60 -24.02
C GLY A 213 18.53 -24.69 -24.83
N ASN A 214 19.62 -24.34 -25.51
CA ASN A 214 20.43 -25.28 -26.31
C ASN A 214 21.47 -26.06 -25.50
N ILE A 215 21.61 -25.78 -24.19
CA ILE A 215 22.53 -26.48 -23.30
C ILE A 215 21.83 -27.71 -22.72
N THR A 216 22.51 -28.85 -22.65
CA THR A 216 21.96 -30.08 -22.06
C THR A 216 22.27 -30.16 -20.56
N VAL A 217 21.52 -30.99 -19.83
CA VAL A 217 21.86 -31.33 -18.43
C VAL A 217 23.28 -31.91 -18.31
N PHE A 218 23.78 -32.60 -19.35
CA PHE A 218 25.14 -33.15 -19.37
C PHE A 218 26.19 -32.04 -19.45
N ASP A 219 26.00 -31.03 -20.30
CA ASP A 219 26.88 -29.85 -20.36
C ASP A 219 26.91 -29.12 -19.00
N LEU A 220 25.77 -29.06 -18.31
CA LEU A 220 25.70 -28.49 -16.98
C LEU A 220 26.52 -29.28 -15.96
N LEU A 221 26.38 -30.61 -15.97
CA LEU A 221 27.14 -31.50 -15.08
C LEU A 221 28.63 -31.48 -15.38
N ASP A 222 29.02 -31.32 -16.65
CA ASP A 222 30.43 -31.27 -17.06
C ASP A 222 31.08 -29.92 -16.74
N ASN A 223 30.36 -28.80 -16.91
CA ASN A 223 30.83 -27.49 -16.44
C ASN A 223 30.98 -27.46 -14.92
N LEU A 224 30.03 -28.03 -14.19
CA LEU A 224 30.11 -28.16 -12.73
C LEU A 224 31.28 -29.05 -12.33
N GLY A 225 31.43 -30.21 -12.99
CA GLY A 225 32.53 -31.15 -12.78
C GLY A 225 33.89 -30.50 -13.01
N THR A 226 34.03 -29.70 -14.07
CA THR A 226 35.27 -28.96 -14.40
C THR A 226 35.62 -27.95 -13.31
N VAL A 227 34.63 -27.17 -12.86
CA VAL A 227 34.85 -26.18 -11.79
C VAL A 227 35.21 -26.88 -10.48
N LEU A 228 34.50 -27.95 -10.11
CA LEU A 228 34.80 -28.71 -8.90
C LEU A 228 36.20 -29.34 -8.98
N TYR A 229 36.53 -30.03 -10.06
CA TYR A 229 37.84 -30.65 -10.27
C TYR A 229 38.98 -29.64 -10.10
N ASN A 230 38.91 -28.48 -10.75
CA ASN A 230 39.96 -27.47 -10.68
C ASN A 230 40.18 -26.91 -9.26
N ASN A 231 39.09 -26.79 -8.48
CA ASN A 231 39.20 -26.33 -7.10
C ASN A 231 39.65 -27.46 -6.15
N LEU A 232 39.15 -28.68 -6.37
CA LEU A 232 39.49 -29.85 -5.58
C LEU A 232 40.93 -30.27 -5.79
N LEU A 233 41.45 -30.24 -7.02
CA LEU A 233 42.85 -30.57 -7.31
C LEU A 233 43.82 -29.72 -6.49
N ALA A 234 43.61 -28.40 -6.48
CA ALA A 234 44.42 -27.47 -5.72
C ALA A 234 44.30 -27.70 -4.20
N PHE A 235 43.12 -28.10 -3.74
CA PHE A 235 42.84 -28.38 -2.34
C PHE A 235 43.47 -29.70 -1.88
N ILE A 236 43.25 -30.78 -2.62
CA ILE A 236 43.83 -32.11 -2.36
C ILE A 236 45.35 -32.03 -2.43
N GLY A 237 45.91 -31.26 -3.36
CA GLY A 237 47.36 -31.01 -3.39
C GLY A 237 47.89 -30.45 -2.06
N GLN A 238 47.23 -29.42 -1.52
CA GLN A 238 47.58 -28.87 -0.21
C GLN A 238 47.42 -29.89 0.92
N MET A 239 46.38 -30.74 0.87
CA MET A 239 46.21 -31.81 1.85
C MET A 239 47.33 -32.86 1.77
N CYS A 240 47.69 -33.31 0.57
CA CYS A 240 48.79 -34.25 0.37
C CYS A 240 50.12 -33.67 0.87
N ASP A 241 50.40 -32.40 0.58
CA ASP A 241 51.61 -31.72 1.06
C ASP A 241 51.66 -31.69 2.60
N VAL A 242 50.55 -31.29 3.23
CA VAL A 242 50.42 -31.25 4.69
C VAL A 242 50.60 -32.65 5.29
N TYR A 243 49.97 -33.66 4.69
CA TYR A 243 50.07 -35.05 5.11
C TYR A 243 51.52 -35.56 5.04
N ASN A 244 52.21 -35.31 3.92
CA ASN A 244 53.61 -35.70 3.72
C ASN A 244 54.55 -35.00 4.72
N ILE A 245 54.36 -33.70 4.96
CA ILE A 245 55.15 -32.94 5.95
C ILE A 245 54.95 -33.48 7.37
N TYR A 246 53.74 -33.90 7.75
CA TYR A 246 53.50 -34.42 9.09
C TYR A 246 53.97 -35.85 9.26
N LYS A 247 53.87 -36.68 8.22
CA LYS A 247 54.45 -38.03 8.22
C LYS A 247 55.96 -38.00 8.37
N THR A 248 56.66 -37.09 7.67
CA THR A 248 58.12 -36.91 7.86
C THR A 248 58.50 -36.43 9.27
N LYS A 249 57.58 -35.80 10.00
CA LYS A 249 57.73 -35.43 11.42
C LYS A 249 57.34 -36.54 12.40
N GLY A 250 56.99 -37.74 11.93
CA GLY A 250 56.64 -38.88 12.75
C GLY A 250 55.23 -38.83 13.36
N MET A 251 54.31 -38.02 12.81
CA MET A 251 52.93 -37.97 13.29
C MET A 251 52.13 -39.23 12.90
N THR A 252 51.17 -39.61 13.75
CA THR A 252 50.23 -40.70 13.47
C THR A 252 49.22 -40.32 12.40
N ASP A 253 48.64 -41.32 11.72
CA ASP A 253 47.58 -41.11 10.73
C ASP A 253 46.40 -40.31 11.30
N ALA A 254 45.93 -40.69 12.50
CA ALA A 254 44.84 -39.98 13.17
C ALA A 254 45.13 -38.48 13.40
N ALA A 255 46.39 -38.12 13.68
CA ALA A 255 46.78 -36.73 13.88
C ALA A 255 46.88 -35.95 12.56
N CYS A 256 47.31 -36.62 11.48
CA CYS A 256 47.26 -36.09 10.13
C CYS A 256 45.80 -35.88 9.66
N ASP A 257 44.93 -36.85 9.92
CA ASP A 257 43.51 -36.80 9.56
C ASP A 257 42.81 -35.63 10.27
N ALA A 258 42.99 -35.48 11.59
CA ALA A 258 42.42 -34.37 12.35
C ALA A 258 42.83 -32.99 11.79
N ARG A 259 44.07 -32.85 11.30
CA ARG A 259 44.54 -31.63 10.61
C ARG A 259 43.96 -31.49 9.20
N GLY A 260 43.78 -32.59 8.49
CA GLY A 260 43.08 -32.66 7.21
C GLY A 260 41.64 -32.16 7.31
N TYR A 261 40.88 -32.60 8.32
CA TYR A 261 39.54 -32.08 8.62
C TYR A 261 39.53 -30.56 8.83
N GLY A 262 40.54 -30.03 9.53
CA GLY A 262 40.72 -28.58 9.69
C GLY A 262 40.87 -27.85 8.34
N LYS A 263 41.63 -28.42 7.40
CA LYS A 263 41.81 -27.86 6.04
C LYS A 263 40.54 -27.93 5.21
N VAL A 264 39.76 -28.99 5.37
CA VAL A 264 38.45 -29.13 4.72
C VAL A 264 37.49 -28.05 5.21
N ASN A 265 37.45 -27.78 6.52
CA ASN A 265 36.65 -26.68 7.06
C ASN A 265 37.10 -25.30 6.55
N GLU A 266 38.40 -25.08 6.31
CA GLU A 266 38.91 -23.86 5.66
C GLU A 266 38.50 -23.76 4.17
N PHE A 267 38.37 -24.90 3.50
CA PHE A 267 37.98 -24.97 2.09
C PHE A 267 36.47 -24.81 1.90
N ILE A 268 35.65 -25.44 2.73
CA ILE A 268 34.17 -25.37 2.72
C ILE A 268 33.70 -24.13 3.50
N THR A 269 34.34 -22.98 3.25
CA THR A 269 33.90 -21.70 3.79
C THR A 269 32.94 -21.02 2.83
N TYR A 270 32.04 -20.20 3.39
CA TYR A 270 31.13 -19.35 2.63
C TYR A 270 31.81 -18.63 1.46
N LYS A 271 32.94 -17.98 1.73
CA LYS A 271 33.70 -17.21 0.73
C LYS A 271 34.24 -18.08 -0.41
N ARG A 272 34.74 -19.27 -0.11
CA ARG A 272 35.30 -20.20 -1.10
C ARG A 272 34.20 -20.83 -1.94
N LEU A 273 33.11 -21.30 -1.32
CA LEU A 273 31.94 -21.82 -2.03
C LEU A 273 31.33 -20.76 -2.96
N ASN A 274 31.21 -19.51 -2.50
CA ASN A 274 30.76 -18.43 -3.37
C ASN A 274 31.71 -18.20 -4.56
N THR A 275 33.03 -18.31 -4.36
CA THR A 275 34.02 -18.20 -5.45
C THR A 275 33.87 -19.33 -6.47
N ILE A 276 33.69 -20.57 -6.01
CA ILE A 276 33.43 -21.74 -6.85
C ILE A 276 32.17 -21.50 -7.68
N PHE A 277 31.11 -21.00 -7.05
CA PHE A 277 29.84 -20.75 -7.71
C PHE A 277 29.91 -19.58 -8.72
N CYS A 278 30.68 -18.53 -8.44
CA CYS A 278 30.95 -17.47 -9.40
C CYS A 278 31.67 -18.01 -10.65
N ARG A 279 32.62 -18.93 -10.48
CA ARG A 279 33.30 -19.62 -11.60
C ARG A 279 32.34 -20.53 -12.37
N PHE A 280 31.40 -21.16 -11.68
CA PHE A 280 30.37 -21.97 -12.34
C PHE A 280 29.39 -21.08 -13.14
N ARG A 281 28.95 -19.96 -12.56
CA ARG A 281 28.11 -18.96 -13.24
C ARG A 281 28.73 -18.46 -14.54
N SER A 282 30.05 -18.26 -14.60
CA SER A 282 30.70 -17.70 -15.78
C SER A 282 30.57 -18.55 -17.06
N TYR A 283 30.13 -19.80 -16.94
CA TYR A 283 29.81 -20.65 -18.10
C TYR A 283 28.46 -20.31 -18.76
N TYR A 284 27.63 -19.46 -18.12
CA TYR A 284 26.25 -19.21 -18.54
C TYR A 284 25.97 -17.73 -18.73
N THR A 285 25.10 -17.42 -19.68
CA THR A 285 24.52 -16.07 -19.81
C THR A 285 23.62 -15.75 -18.61
N ASN A 286 23.34 -14.46 -18.37
CA ASN A 286 22.46 -14.04 -17.27
C ASN A 286 21.07 -14.68 -17.35
N THR A 287 20.52 -14.86 -18.55
CA THR A 287 19.20 -15.48 -18.76
C THR A 287 19.22 -16.97 -18.42
N GLN A 288 20.20 -17.71 -18.92
CA GLN A 288 20.37 -19.14 -18.59
C GLN A 288 20.61 -19.32 -17.09
N TRP A 289 21.45 -18.47 -16.50
CA TRP A 289 21.75 -18.50 -15.07
C TRP A 289 20.53 -18.26 -14.21
N ALA A 290 19.66 -17.29 -14.56
CA ALA A 290 18.44 -17.04 -13.79
C ALA A 290 17.54 -18.28 -13.73
N GLY A 291 17.42 -19.02 -14.84
CA GLY A 291 16.66 -20.25 -14.89
C GLY A 291 17.34 -21.43 -14.19
N ILE A 292 18.67 -21.58 -14.33
CA ILE A 292 19.46 -22.59 -13.62
C ILE A 292 19.37 -22.35 -12.11
N TYR A 293 19.67 -21.13 -11.65
CA TYR A 293 19.73 -20.75 -10.23
C TYR A 293 18.42 -21.01 -9.50
N LYS A 294 17.28 -20.74 -10.15
CA LYS A 294 15.95 -21.02 -9.61
C LYS A 294 15.76 -22.52 -9.28
N ASN A 295 16.21 -23.40 -10.17
CA ASN A 295 16.11 -24.85 -9.98
C ASN A 295 17.26 -25.41 -9.12
N PHE A 296 18.45 -24.82 -9.19
CA PHE A 296 19.60 -25.22 -8.36
C PHE A 296 19.30 -25.06 -6.87
N LYS A 297 18.54 -24.02 -6.49
CA LYS A 297 18.07 -23.80 -5.12
C LYS A 297 17.14 -24.88 -4.59
N THR A 298 16.47 -25.63 -5.45
CA THR A 298 15.58 -26.73 -5.01
C THR A 298 16.33 -28.05 -4.82
N ILE A 299 17.55 -28.14 -5.37
CA ILE A 299 18.47 -29.27 -5.21
C ILE A 299 19.39 -29.04 -4.02
N PHE A 300 19.85 -27.80 -3.84
CA PHE A 300 20.79 -27.43 -2.81
C PHE A 300 20.25 -26.25 -2.01
N VAL A 301 20.16 -26.41 -0.69
CA VAL A 301 19.68 -25.37 0.23
C VAL A 301 20.75 -24.30 0.36
N PHE A 302 20.63 -23.26 -0.44
CA PHE A 302 21.60 -22.17 -0.51
C PHE A 302 21.08 -20.86 0.09
N ASP A 303 20.12 -20.89 1.01
CA ASP A 303 19.50 -19.66 1.54
C ASP A 303 20.46 -18.69 2.26
N ASN A 304 21.71 -19.11 2.50
CA ASN A 304 22.77 -18.26 3.02
C ASN A 304 23.75 -17.70 1.96
N TYR A 305 23.53 -17.92 0.66
CA TYR A 305 24.43 -17.49 -0.42
C TYR A 305 23.80 -16.41 -1.30
N PRO A 306 23.91 -15.12 -0.91
CA PRO A 306 23.60 -13.99 -1.78
C PRO A 306 24.63 -13.92 -2.92
N CYS A 307 24.48 -14.78 -3.92
CA CYS A 307 25.23 -14.67 -5.14
C CYS A 307 24.68 -13.50 -5.95
N CYS A 308 25.47 -12.43 -6.03
CA CYS A 308 25.53 -11.49 -7.15
C CYS A 308 24.16 -11.23 -7.81
N VAL A 309 23.29 -10.52 -7.08
CA VAL A 309 22.14 -9.84 -7.67
C VAL A 309 22.66 -9.07 -8.88
N PRO A 310 22.04 -9.16 -10.07
CA PRO A 310 22.38 -8.28 -11.16
C PRO A 310 22.24 -6.86 -10.61
N SER A 311 23.34 -6.13 -10.47
CA SER A 311 23.27 -4.69 -10.34
C SER A 311 22.50 -4.24 -11.57
N GLY A 312 21.23 -3.88 -11.36
CA GLY A 312 20.36 -3.37 -12.40
C GLY A 312 21.09 -2.25 -13.10
N SER A 313 21.15 -2.38 -14.43
CA SER A 313 21.38 -1.27 -15.34
C SER A 313 20.57 -0.06 -14.90
N GLY A 314 21.27 1.04 -14.61
CA GLY A 314 20.69 2.38 -14.71
C GLY A 314 20.37 2.73 -16.15
#